data_AF-A0A849PTA7-F1
#
_entry.id   AF-A0A849PTA7-F1
#
_cell.length_a   1.000
_cell.length_b   1.000
_cell.length_c   1.000
_cell.angle_alpha   90.00
_cell.angle_beta   90.00
_cell.angle_gamma   90.00
#
_symmetry.space_group_name_H-M   'P 1'
#
loop_
_entity.id
_entity.type
_entity.pdbx_description
1 polymer ?
#
loop_
_entity_poly.entity_id
_entity_poly.type
_entity_poly.pdbx_seq_one_letter_code
_entity_poly.pdbx_strand_id
1 'polypeptide(L)'
;MGLNDITKWIRDLFGVVTKRQTYLNLTYLLFTFPLGTAYFIFLVTGLSMGLGLSITLIGLPILLLMLVAWWELAAFERQLAIWLLGVDIPPMENRCVGKQKSLEKIKGYILNPVTWKGLVFLFIKFPLGIFTLIVSFTLIGITLAFIATPFAYKLTDIDYSIGTSTFVIDSFASALMMMFLGMIFGIISLHFMNWMAKLSGILAKNLLGNANSYMTNENDYTSFDDIELDEEETVGSIEKVETVDAEYIEEYDIGIQRE
;
A
#
# COMPACT_ATOMS: atom_id res chain seq x y z
N MET A 1 5.88 34.95 10.09
CA MET A 1 5.70 33.54 10.53
C MET A 1 5.73 33.55 12.04
N GLY A 2 4.65 33.14 12.71
CA GLY A 2 4.53 33.26 14.17
C GLY A 2 5.42 32.24 14.89
N LEU A 3 5.82 32.53 16.13
CA LEU A 3 6.56 31.58 16.99
C LEU A 3 5.83 30.23 17.15
N ASN A 4 4.50 30.24 17.10
CA ASN A 4 3.66 29.03 17.12
C ASN A 4 3.74 28.23 15.81
N ASP A 5 3.95 28.89 14.66
CA ASP A 5 4.13 28.21 13.38
C ASP A 5 5.49 27.51 13.31
N ILE A 6 6.53 28.17 13.85
CA ILE A 6 7.90 27.65 13.90
C ILE A 6 7.97 26.42 14.80
N THR A 7 7.38 26.48 16.00
CA THR A 7 7.36 25.34 16.94
C THR A 7 6.58 24.15 16.39
N LYS A 8 5.43 24.41 15.75
CA LYS A 8 4.64 23.38 15.06
C LYS A 8 5.45 22.72 13.93
N TRP A 9 6.14 23.52 13.11
CA TRP A 9 6.99 23.03 12.03
C TRP A 9 8.16 22.20 12.52
N ILE A 10 8.89 22.65 13.56
CA ILE A 10 9.99 21.90 14.17
C ILE A 10 9.50 20.55 14.71
N ARG A 11 8.37 20.53 15.42
CA ARG A 11 7.78 19.28 15.94
C ARG A 11 7.41 18.32 14.80
N ASP A 12 6.87 18.82 13.71
CA ASP A 12 6.47 17.99 12.57
C ASP A 12 7.68 17.41 11.82
N LEU A 13 8.79 18.15 11.75
CA LEU A 13 10.07 17.68 11.21
C LEU A 13 10.70 16.57 12.04
N PHE A 14 10.87 16.79 13.35
CA PHE A 14 11.46 15.78 14.25
C PHE A 14 10.51 14.60 14.51
N GLY A 15 9.20 14.83 14.41
CA GLY A 15 8.19 13.79 14.56
C GLY A 15 8.33 12.65 13.55
N VAL A 16 8.93 12.89 12.39
CA VAL A 16 9.21 11.83 11.40
C VAL A 16 10.18 10.78 11.92
N VAL A 17 11.21 11.20 12.66
CA VAL A 17 12.20 10.27 13.24
C VAL A 17 11.55 9.34 14.27
N THR A 18 10.52 9.81 14.98
CA THR A 18 9.86 9.02 16.04
C THR A 18 8.69 8.17 15.51
N LYS A 19 8.21 8.44 14.30
CA LYS A 19 7.05 7.73 13.73
C LYS A 19 7.44 6.32 13.28
N ARG A 20 6.81 5.31 13.88
CA ARG A 20 6.91 3.90 13.45
C ARG A 20 6.69 3.72 11.93
N GLN A 21 5.75 4.48 11.37
CA GLN A 21 5.43 4.42 9.93
C GLN A 21 6.62 4.75 9.03
N THR A 22 7.52 5.65 9.45
CA THR A 22 8.69 6.00 8.64
C THR A 22 9.64 4.81 8.50
N TYR A 23 9.86 4.06 9.56
CA TYR A 23 10.67 2.84 9.50
C TYR A 23 10.02 1.74 8.64
N LEU A 24 8.69 1.60 8.69
CA LEU A 24 7.97 0.68 7.80
C LEU A 24 8.09 1.10 6.32
N ASN A 25 7.99 2.41 6.04
CA ASN A 25 8.19 2.95 4.70
C ASN A 25 9.62 2.69 4.19
N LEU A 26 10.65 2.91 5.02
CA LEU A 26 12.04 2.60 4.65
C LEU A 26 12.23 1.10 4.40
N THR A 27 11.62 0.26 5.24
CA THR A 27 11.65 -1.19 5.09
C THR A 27 11.04 -1.60 3.75
N TYR A 28 9.88 -1.04 3.39
CA TYR A 28 9.26 -1.28 2.09
C TYR A 28 10.15 -0.84 0.92
N LEU A 29 10.76 0.35 0.99
CA LEU A 29 11.67 0.85 -0.05
C LEU A 29 12.89 -0.05 -0.22
N LEU A 30 13.49 -0.52 0.88
CA LEU A 30 14.61 -1.47 0.83
C LEU A 30 14.20 -2.81 0.21
N PHE A 31 13.01 -3.31 0.55
CA PHE A 31 12.46 -4.53 -0.01
C PHE A 31 11.99 -4.39 -1.46
N THR A 32 11.72 -3.17 -1.94
CA THR A 32 11.26 -2.94 -3.31
C THR A 32 12.29 -3.43 -4.34
N PHE A 33 13.59 -3.27 -4.08
CA PHE A 33 14.64 -3.78 -4.97
C PHE A 33 14.72 -5.31 -5.09
N PRO A 34 14.91 -6.09 -4.00
CA PRO A 34 14.99 -7.53 -4.08
C PRO A 34 13.69 -8.15 -4.61
N LEU A 35 12.53 -7.65 -4.18
CA LEU A 35 11.24 -8.12 -4.70
C LEU A 35 11.04 -7.77 -6.17
N GLY A 36 11.31 -6.53 -6.57
CA GLY A 36 11.23 -6.11 -7.98
C GLY A 36 12.14 -6.96 -8.88
N THR A 37 13.36 -7.25 -8.42
CA THR A 37 14.31 -8.11 -9.14
C THR A 37 13.79 -9.55 -9.27
N ALA A 38 13.29 -10.13 -8.17
CA ALA A 38 12.72 -11.48 -8.18
C ALA A 38 11.52 -11.58 -9.13
N TYR A 39 10.60 -10.60 -9.08
CA TYR A 39 9.44 -10.56 -9.97
C TYR A 39 9.85 -10.43 -11.43
N PHE A 40 10.79 -9.55 -11.74
CA PHE A 40 11.27 -9.35 -13.10
C PHE A 40 11.90 -10.62 -13.67
N ILE A 41 12.82 -11.25 -12.93
CA ILE A 41 13.45 -12.51 -13.36
C ILE A 41 12.39 -13.59 -13.58
N PHE A 42 11.47 -13.76 -12.63
CA PHE A 42 10.40 -14.74 -12.72
C PHE A 42 9.50 -14.51 -13.95
N LEU A 43 9.06 -13.27 -14.16
CA LEU A 43 8.20 -12.90 -15.28
C LEU A 43 8.90 -13.07 -16.62
N VAL A 44 10.10 -12.52 -16.77
CA VAL A 44 10.85 -12.61 -18.03
C VAL A 44 11.16 -14.07 -18.36
N THR A 45 11.67 -14.84 -17.40
CA THR A 45 12.01 -16.25 -17.61
C THR A 45 10.77 -17.08 -17.95
N GLY A 46 9.70 -16.94 -17.15
CA GLY A 46 8.48 -17.71 -17.32
C GLY A 46 7.73 -17.37 -18.61
N LEU A 47 7.65 -16.08 -18.98
CA LEU A 47 7.04 -15.65 -20.23
C LEU A 47 7.89 -16.06 -21.43
N SER A 48 9.21 -15.89 -21.39
CA SER A 48 10.10 -16.33 -22.48
C SER A 48 10.03 -17.85 -22.68
N MET A 49 10.02 -18.63 -21.60
CA MET A 49 9.88 -20.09 -21.66
C MET A 49 8.49 -20.50 -22.19
N GLY A 50 7.42 -19.91 -21.67
CA GLY A 50 6.05 -20.20 -22.09
C GLY A 50 5.79 -19.83 -23.55
N LEU A 51 6.26 -18.66 -23.99
CA LEU A 51 6.15 -18.24 -25.39
C LEU A 51 7.04 -19.10 -26.30
N GLY A 52 8.29 -19.37 -25.92
CA GLY A 52 9.21 -20.20 -26.70
C GLY A 52 8.70 -21.64 -26.88
N LEU A 53 8.11 -22.23 -25.84
CA LEU A 53 7.53 -23.57 -25.89
C LEU A 53 6.11 -23.60 -26.45
N SER A 54 5.49 -22.46 -26.77
CA SER A 54 4.13 -22.43 -27.35
C SER A 54 4.06 -23.16 -28.69
N ILE A 55 5.16 -23.18 -29.45
CA ILE A 55 5.27 -23.93 -30.71
C ILE A 55 5.03 -25.43 -30.49
N THR A 56 5.42 -25.95 -29.31
CA THR A 56 5.27 -27.36 -28.93
C THR A 56 3.92 -27.65 -28.25
N LEU A 57 3.00 -26.68 -28.20
CA LEU A 57 1.76 -26.68 -27.42
C LEU A 57 1.94 -26.74 -25.89
N ILE A 58 3.08 -27.26 -25.38
CA ILE A 58 3.41 -27.33 -23.94
C ILE A 58 3.58 -25.93 -23.33
N GLY A 59 3.94 -24.93 -24.13
CA GLY A 59 4.04 -23.54 -23.65
C GLY A 59 2.71 -22.95 -23.19
N LEU A 60 1.57 -23.41 -23.72
CA LEU A 60 0.26 -22.88 -23.36
C LEU A 60 -0.11 -23.17 -21.88
N PRO A 61 0.03 -24.41 -21.36
CA PRO A 61 -0.04 -24.69 -19.92
C PRO A 61 0.90 -23.82 -19.07
N ILE A 62 2.14 -23.61 -19.51
CA ILE A 62 3.12 -22.79 -18.78
C ILE A 62 2.65 -21.34 -18.69
N LEU A 63 2.13 -20.76 -19.77
CA LEU A 63 1.60 -19.40 -19.79
C LEU A 63 0.35 -19.26 -18.90
N LEU A 64 -0.52 -20.27 -18.86
CA LEU A 64 -1.66 -20.28 -17.94
C LEU A 64 -1.22 -20.32 -16.47
N LEU A 65 -0.21 -21.13 -16.14
CA LEU A 65 0.37 -21.14 -14.79
C LEU A 65 1.02 -19.79 -14.45
N MET A 66 1.73 -19.18 -15.40
CA MET A 66 2.30 -17.85 -15.23
C MET A 66 1.24 -16.78 -14.94
N LEU A 67 0.08 -16.87 -15.60
CA LEU A 67 -1.02 -15.94 -15.39
C LEU A 67 -1.52 -15.97 -13.95
N VAL A 68 -1.73 -17.17 -13.41
CA VAL A 68 -2.10 -17.35 -11.99
C VAL A 68 -0.98 -16.85 -11.09
N ALA A 69 0.28 -17.22 -11.39
CA ALA A 69 1.42 -16.86 -10.56
C ALA A 69 1.63 -15.35 -10.45
N TRP A 70 1.63 -14.59 -11.55
CA TRP A 70 1.82 -13.14 -11.46
C TRP A 70 0.63 -12.45 -10.80
N TRP A 71 -0.58 -13.00 -10.92
CA TRP A 71 -1.75 -12.47 -10.25
C TRP A 71 -1.61 -12.62 -8.72
N GLU A 72 -1.16 -13.79 -8.26
CA GLU A 72 -0.83 -14.02 -6.85
C GLU A 72 0.31 -13.13 -6.36
N LEU A 73 1.36 -12.92 -7.17
CA LEU A 73 2.45 -11.99 -6.83
C LEU A 73 1.95 -10.55 -6.71
N ALA A 74 1.05 -10.12 -7.59
CA ALA A 74 0.40 -8.83 -7.48
C ALA A 74 -0.44 -8.74 -6.19
N ALA A 75 -1.21 -9.78 -5.85
CA ALA A 75 -1.99 -9.87 -4.62
C ALA A 75 -1.14 -9.81 -3.35
N PHE A 76 -0.02 -10.53 -3.35
CA PHE A 76 1.00 -10.44 -2.31
C PHE A 76 1.55 -9.02 -2.18
N GLU A 77 1.82 -8.36 -3.30
CA GLU A 77 2.36 -7.01 -3.27
C GLU A 77 1.35 -5.98 -2.75
N ARG A 78 0.06 -6.15 -3.08
CA ARG A 78 -1.02 -5.37 -2.48
C ARG A 78 -1.05 -5.54 -0.96
N GLN A 79 -0.96 -6.77 -0.44
CA GLN A 79 -0.91 -7.04 1.00
C GLN A 79 0.29 -6.36 1.66
N LEU A 80 1.47 -6.44 1.01
CA LEU A 80 2.68 -5.78 1.50
C LEU A 80 2.49 -4.26 1.56
N ALA A 81 1.87 -3.68 0.55
CA ALA A 81 1.60 -2.25 0.51
C ALA A 81 0.59 -1.80 1.59
N ILE A 82 -0.46 -2.58 1.84
CA ILE A 82 -1.41 -2.33 2.92
C ILE A 82 -0.70 -2.40 4.27
N TRP A 83 0.10 -3.44 4.50
CA TRP A 83 0.72 -3.67 5.81
C TRP A 83 1.86 -2.71 6.13
N LEU A 84 2.73 -2.43 5.15
CA LEU A 84 3.92 -1.58 5.38
C LEU A 84 3.65 -0.10 5.14
N LEU A 85 2.82 0.28 4.15
CA LEU A 85 2.55 1.69 3.86
C LEU A 85 1.25 2.21 4.49
N GLY A 86 0.40 1.32 5.02
CA GLY A 86 -0.89 1.71 5.58
C GLY A 86 -1.87 2.27 4.55
N VAL A 87 -1.71 1.92 3.27
CA VAL A 87 -2.60 2.36 2.18
C VAL A 87 -3.71 1.35 2.01
N ASP A 88 -4.97 1.80 2.06
CA ASP A 88 -6.09 0.94 1.71
C ASP A 88 -6.19 0.77 0.19
N ILE A 89 -6.11 -0.49 -0.25
CA ILE A 89 -6.16 -0.88 -1.66
C ILE A 89 -7.34 -1.84 -1.86
N PRO A 90 -8.31 -1.49 -2.72
CA PRO A 90 -9.45 -2.36 -3.00
C PRO A 90 -9.04 -3.77 -3.46
N PRO A 91 -9.87 -4.80 -3.24
CA PRO A 91 -9.62 -6.15 -3.75
C PRO A 91 -9.43 -6.18 -5.27
N MET A 92 -8.56 -7.06 -5.76
CA MET A 92 -8.34 -7.27 -7.20
C MET A 92 -9.45 -8.08 -7.89
N GLU A 93 -10.21 -8.87 -7.12
CA GLU A 93 -11.29 -9.73 -7.63
C GLU A 93 -12.67 -9.13 -7.37
N ASN A 94 -13.57 -9.23 -8.35
CA ASN A 94 -15.00 -9.02 -8.14
C ASN A 94 -15.60 -10.31 -7.59
N ARG A 95 -16.20 -10.28 -6.39
CA ARG A 95 -16.68 -11.44 -5.60
C ARG A 95 -17.83 -12.28 -6.22
N CYS A 96 -17.99 -12.31 -7.54
CA CYS A 96 -19.05 -13.07 -8.21
C CYS A 96 -18.53 -14.34 -8.89
N VAL A 97 -17.93 -15.27 -8.13
CA VAL A 97 -17.31 -16.51 -8.68
C VAL A 97 -17.99 -17.79 -8.18
N GLY A 98 -19.23 -17.69 -7.68
CA GLY A 98 -19.93 -18.82 -7.05
C GLY A 98 -20.38 -19.95 -7.99
N LYS A 99 -20.46 -19.77 -9.32
CA LYS A 99 -21.10 -20.77 -10.22
C LYS A 99 -20.49 -20.96 -11.62
N GLN A 100 -19.25 -20.52 -11.90
CA GLN A 100 -18.68 -20.58 -13.25
C GLN A 100 -17.84 -21.83 -13.52
N LYS A 101 -17.90 -22.37 -14.75
CA LYS A 101 -17.05 -23.50 -15.21
C LYS A 101 -15.56 -23.09 -15.20
N SER A 102 -14.63 -24.04 -15.01
CA SER A 102 -13.19 -23.75 -14.93
C SER A 102 -12.64 -22.96 -16.14
N LEU A 103 -13.18 -23.22 -17.34
CA LEU A 103 -12.81 -22.48 -18.55
C LEU A 103 -13.35 -21.04 -18.58
N GLU A 104 -14.55 -20.81 -18.04
CA GLU A 104 -15.14 -19.47 -17.93
C GLU A 104 -14.38 -18.62 -16.91
N LYS A 105 -13.90 -19.23 -15.82
CA LYS A 105 -13.01 -18.58 -14.86
C LYS A 105 -11.72 -18.12 -15.52
N ILE A 106 -11.01 -19.00 -16.24
CA ILE A 106 -9.75 -18.65 -16.94
C ILE A 106 -9.98 -17.51 -17.94
N LYS A 107 -11.07 -17.57 -18.71
CA LYS A 107 -11.44 -16.50 -19.65
C LYS A 107 -11.72 -15.18 -18.92
N GLY A 108 -12.36 -15.24 -17.75
CA GLY A 108 -12.57 -14.09 -16.87
C GLY A 108 -11.27 -13.45 -16.39
N TYR A 109 -10.28 -14.25 -15.98
CA TYR A 109 -8.96 -13.74 -15.57
C TYR A 109 -8.18 -13.10 -16.73
N ILE A 110 -8.20 -13.69 -17.92
CA ILE A 110 -7.52 -13.16 -19.11
C ILE A 110 -8.16 -11.84 -19.58
N LEU A 111 -9.49 -11.75 -19.53
CA LEU A 111 -10.23 -10.55 -19.96
C LEU A 111 -10.24 -9.45 -18.89
N ASN A 112 -9.87 -9.76 -17.65
CA ASN A 112 -9.88 -8.77 -16.57
C ASN A 112 -8.70 -7.79 -16.75
N PRO A 113 -8.95 -6.47 -16.90
CA PRO A 113 -7.89 -5.48 -17.03
C PRO A 113 -6.96 -5.42 -15.81
N VAL A 114 -7.43 -5.81 -14.62
CA VAL A 114 -6.63 -5.83 -13.38
C VAL A 114 -5.48 -6.84 -13.48
N THR A 115 -5.67 -7.98 -14.13
CA THR A 115 -4.62 -9.00 -14.34
C THR A 115 -3.43 -8.43 -15.11
N TRP A 116 -3.71 -7.64 -16.15
CA TRP A 116 -2.68 -7.02 -16.99
C TRP A 116 -2.03 -5.82 -16.30
N LYS A 117 -2.80 -5.04 -15.53
CA LYS A 117 -2.22 -3.97 -14.70
C LYS A 117 -1.27 -4.54 -13.63
N GLY A 118 -1.62 -5.67 -13.02
CA GLY A 118 -0.75 -6.40 -12.09
C GLY A 118 0.58 -6.80 -12.73
N LEU A 119 0.53 -7.37 -13.95
CA LEU A 119 1.73 -7.71 -14.73
C LEU A 119 2.62 -6.47 -15.00
N VAL A 120 2.02 -5.38 -15.47
CA VAL A 120 2.73 -4.11 -15.75
C VAL A 120 3.35 -3.55 -14.46
N PHE A 121 2.61 -3.55 -13.37
CA PHE A 121 3.10 -3.09 -12.08
C PHE A 121 4.31 -3.89 -11.59
N LEU A 122 4.25 -5.24 -11.66
CA LEU A 122 5.38 -6.10 -11.29
C LEU A 122 6.61 -5.84 -12.17
N PHE A 123 6.42 -5.56 -13.46
CA PHE A 123 7.52 -5.25 -14.38
C PHE A 123 8.17 -3.88 -14.07
N ILE A 124 7.36 -2.85 -13.82
CA ILE A 124 7.83 -1.50 -13.43
C ILE A 124 8.46 -1.50 -12.03
N LYS A 125 8.09 -2.44 -11.17
CA LYS A 125 8.63 -2.52 -9.82
C LYS A 125 10.15 -2.76 -9.80
N PHE A 126 10.72 -3.41 -10.81
CA PHE A 126 12.17 -3.59 -10.91
C PHE A 126 12.95 -2.28 -11.07
N PRO A 127 12.72 -1.46 -12.12
CA PRO A 127 13.41 -0.18 -12.25
C PRO A 127 13.10 0.78 -11.08
N LEU A 128 11.88 0.74 -10.54
CA LEU A 128 11.53 1.50 -9.34
C LEU A 128 12.35 1.05 -8.12
N GLY A 129 12.54 -0.26 -7.94
CA GLY A 129 13.39 -0.82 -6.89
C GLY A 129 14.83 -0.36 -6.99
N ILE A 130 15.42 -0.36 -8.19
CA ILE A 130 16.77 0.17 -8.42
C ILE A 130 16.83 1.64 -8.02
N PHE A 131 15.91 2.46 -8.53
CA PHE A 131 15.86 3.89 -8.26
C PHE A 131 15.75 4.19 -6.75
N THR A 132 14.79 3.56 -6.08
CA THR A 132 14.54 3.77 -4.65
C THR A 132 15.70 3.28 -3.79
N LEU A 133 16.36 2.18 -4.15
CA LEU A 133 17.55 1.70 -3.46
C LEU A 133 18.71 2.69 -3.59
N ILE A 134 19.06 3.10 -4.81
CA ILE A 134 20.17 4.02 -5.07
C ILE A 134 19.96 5.32 -4.29
N VAL A 135 18.76 5.91 -4.39
CA VAL A 135 18.47 7.18 -3.73
C VAL A 135 18.49 7.01 -2.21
N SER A 136 17.86 5.96 -1.67
CA SER A 136 17.83 5.75 -0.22
C SER A 136 19.22 5.49 0.34
N PHE A 137 20.02 4.64 -0.32
CA PHE A 137 21.38 4.32 0.10
C PHE A 137 22.31 5.54 0.02
N THR A 138 22.19 6.35 -1.03
CA THR A 138 22.96 7.60 -1.18
C THR A 138 22.63 8.60 -0.08
N LEU A 139 21.34 8.83 0.18
CA LEU A 139 20.89 9.79 1.21
C LEU A 139 21.30 9.35 2.62
N ILE A 140 21.14 8.06 2.94
CA ILE A 140 21.57 7.49 4.23
C ILE A 140 23.09 7.56 4.35
N GLY A 141 23.82 7.21 3.29
CA GLY A 141 25.28 7.27 3.26
C GLY A 141 25.83 8.66 3.50
N ILE A 142 25.30 9.69 2.83
CA ILE A 142 25.68 11.10 3.03
C ILE A 142 25.38 11.54 4.47
N THR A 143 24.20 11.21 4.97
CA THR A 143 23.79 11.54 6.34
C THR A 143 24.75 10.94 7.37
N LEU A 144 25.06 9.65 7.24
CA LEU A 144 25.98 8.95 8.13
C LEU A 144 27.40 9.49 8.02
N ALA A 145 27.87 9.82 6.81
CA ALA A 145 29.19 10.40 6.60
C ALA A 145 29.35 11.74 7.33
N PHE A 146 28.33 12.61 7.28
CA PHE A 146 28.35 13.91 7.97
C PHE A 146 28.23 13.75 9.49
N ILE A 147 27.42 12.82 9.97
CA ILE A 147 27.28 12.54 11.41
C ILE A 147 28.56 11.91 11.98
N ALA A 148 29.26 11.10 11.18
CA ALA A 148 30.50 10.43 11.57
C ALA A 148 31.73 11.36 11.58
N THR A 149 31.65 12.54 10.93
CA THR A 149 32.76 13.50 10.80
C THR A 149 33.51 13.80 12.11
N PRO A 150 32.87 14.18 13.24
CA PRO A 150 33.59 14.49 14.49
C PRO A 150 34.36 13.31 15.09
N PHE A 151 34.02 12.08 14.70
CA PHE A 151 34.71 10.87 15.14
C PHE A 151 35.85 10.46 14.20
N ALA A 152 35.75 10.81 12.92
CA ALA A 152 36.67 10.38 11.87
C ALA A 152 37.69 11.45 11.44
N TYR A 153 37.45 12.75 11.70
CA TYR A 153 38.28 13.84 11.17
C TYR A 153 39.77 13.81 11.58
N LYS A 154 40.12 13.09 12.66
CA LYS A 154 41.51 12.88 13.07
C LYS A 154 42.16 11.63 12.49
N LEU A 155 41.37 10.69 11.98
CA LEU A 155 41.82 9.39 11.51
C LEU A 155 42.13 9.41 10.01
N THR A 156 41.46 10.29 9.27
CA THR A 156 41.56 10.45 7.83
C THR A 156 41.45 11.92 7.49
N ASP A 157 42.21 12.40 6.51
CA ASP A 157 41.97 13.72 5.93
C ASP A 157 40.62 13.69 5.20
N ILE A 158 39.60 14.30 5.83
CA ILE A 158 38.25 14.35 5.29
C ILE A 158 38.08 15.67 4.53
N ASP A 159 38.12 15.58 3.21
CA ASP A 159 37.84 16.69 2.31
C ASP A 159 36.42 16.57 1.74
N TYR A 160 35.61 17.61 1.96
CA TYR A 160 34.30 17.72 1.29
C TYR A 160 34.39 18.71 0.13
N SER A 161 34.17 18.22 -1.10
CA SER A 161 34.15 19.06 -2.30
C SER A 161 32.73 19.44 -2.69
N ILE A 162 32.46 20.72 -2.90
CA ILE A 162 31.22 21.24 -3.51
C ILE A 162 31.62 22.04 -4.75
N GLY A 163 31.41 21.46 -5.94
CA GLY A 163 31.87 22.06 -7.19
C GLY A 163 33.39 22.16 -7.25
N THR A 164 33.92 23.37 -7.38
CA THR A 164 35.37 23.65 -7.38
C THR A 164 35.93 24.01 -6.01
N SER A 165 35.09 24.13 -4.97
CA SER A 165 35.51 24.48 -3.61
C SER A 165 35.71 23.22 -2.77
N THR A 166 36.88 23.08 -2.15
CA THR A 166 37.16 22.04 -1.16
C THR A 166 37.11 22.64 0.23
N PHE A 167 36.38 21.98 1.12
CA PHE A 167 36.30 22.32 2.54
C PHE A 167 37.04 21.25 3.33
N VAL A 168 38.20 21.63 3.86
CA VAL A 168 39.02 20.78 4.74
C VAL A 168 38.51 20.92 6.16
N ILE A 169 38.39 19.81 6.88
CA ILE A 169 37.91 19.79 8.27
C ILE A 169 39.10 19.64 9.22
N ASP A 170 39.71 20.78 9.53
CA ASP A 170 40.91 20.82 10.38
C ASP A 170 40.60 21.01 11.87
N SER A 171 39.34 21.33 12.21
CA SER A 171 38.96 21.72 13.57
C SER A 171 37.80 20.88 14.09
N PHE A 172 37.79 20.68 15.41
CA PHE A 172 36.67 20.03 16.08
C PHE A 172 35.36 20.81 15.87
N ALA A 173 35.43 22.14 15.84
CA ALA A 173 34.28 23.01 15.62
C ALA A 173 33.67 22.81 14.23
N SER A 174 34.49 22.77 13.17
CA SER A 174 34.01 22.51 11.80
C SER A 174 33.45 21.09 11.66
N ALA A 175 34.06 20.10 12.31
CA ALA A 175 33.53 18.74 12.34
C ALA A 175 32.15 18.66 13.01
N LEU A 176 31.96 19.40 14.11
CA LEU A 176 30.68 19.48 14.81
C LEU A 176 29.60 20.19 13.97
N MET A 177 29.96 21.25 13.24
CA MET A 177 29.05 21.90 12.30
C MET A 177 28.57 20.94 11.21
N MET A 178 29.47 20.10 10.68
CA MET A 178 29.10 19.08 9.68
C MET A 178 28.18 18.00 10.27
N MET A 179 28.39 17.60 11.53
CA MET A 179 27.46 16.71 12.22
C MET A 179 26.05 17.31 12.32
N PHE A 180 25.94 18.60 12.70
CA PHE A 180 24.64 19.28 12.74
C PHE A 180 24.01 19.40 11.36
N LEU A 181 24.80 19.72 10.33
CA LEU A 181 24.33 19.76 8.95
C LEU A 181 23.83 18.38 8.49
N GLY A 182 24.56 17.31 8.84
CA GLY A 182 24.18 15.93 8.60
C GLY A 182 22.87 15.55 9.27
N MET A 183 22.64 15.96 10.52
CA MET A 183 21.37 15.72 11.21
C MET A 183 20.19 16.43 10.51
N ILE A 184 20.37 17.68 10.09
CA ILE A 184 19.35 18.42 9.34
C ILE A 184 19.08 17.73 7.99
N PHE A 185 20.13 17.36 7.27
CA PHE A 185 20.04 16.63 6.00
C PHE A 185 19.36 15.27 6.17
N GLY A 186 19.66 14.55 7.26
CA GLY A 186 19.03 13.30 7.63
C GLY A 186 17.53 13.43 7.78
N ILE A 187 17.05 14.47 8.47
CA ILE A 187 15.61 14.74 8.60
C ILE A 187 14.98 15.00 7.23
N ILE A 188 15.60 15.84 6.40
CA ILE A 188 15.13 16.13 5.04
C ILE A 188 15.05 14.84 4.20
N SER A 189 16.08 13.98 4.28
CA SER A 189 16.11 12.72 3.55
C SER A 189 14.99 11.75 3.98
N LEU A 190 14.67 11.68 5.27
CA LEU A 190 13.55 10.86 5.75
C LEU A 190 12.21 11.37 5.23
N HIS A 191 11.99 12.69 5.16
CA HIS A 191 10.80 13.26 4.51
C HIS A 191 10.73 12.86 3.04
N PHE A 192 11.86 12.93 2.33
CA PHE A 192 11.94 12.52 0.94
C PHE A 192 11.65 11.03 0.73
N MET A 193 12.19 10.15 1.58
CA MET A 193 11.90 8.71 1.53
C MET A 193 10.43 8.41 1.84
N ASN A 194 9.84 9.08 2.83
CA ASN A 194 8.41 8.95 3.11
C ASN A 194 7.56 9.39 1.90
N TRP A 195 7.99 10.42 1.18
CA TRP A 195 7.32 10.86 -0.04
C TRP A 195 7.45 9.81 -1.16
N MET A 196 8.62 9.21 -1.36
CA MET A 196 8.80 8.10 -2.31
C MET A 196 7.92 6.89 -1.97
N ALA A 197 7.85 6.52 -0.69
CA ALA A 197 6.97 5.44 -0.25
C ALA A 197 5.51 5.75 -0.59
N LYS A 198 5.03 6.98 -0.32
CA LYS A 198 3.68 7.40 -0.73
C LYS A 198 3.45 7.26 -2.24
N LEU A 199 4.42 7.64 -3.07
CA LEU A 199 4.32 7.45 -4.52
C LEU A 199 4.19 5.97 -4.90
N SER A 200 4.98 5.09 -4.28
CA SER A 200 4.85 3.64 -4.47
C SER A 200 3.48 3.13 -4.05
N GLY A 201 2.92 3.63 -2.94
CA GLY A 201 1.57 3.31 -2.48
C GLY A 201 0.48 3.78 -3.45
N ILE A 202 0.63 4.98 -4.04
CA ILE A 202 -0.27 5.50 -5.08
C ILE A 202 -0.22 4.61 -6.33
N LEU A 203 0.98 4.22 -6.78
CA LEU A 203 1.14 3.31 -7.91
C LEU A 203 0.49 1.96 -7.65
N ALA A 204 0.72 1.38 -6.47
CA ALA A 204 0.08 0.13 -6.05
C ALA A 204 -1.45 0.28 -6.03
N LYS A 205 -1.99 1.37 -5.45
CA LYS A 205 -3.43 1.62 -5.40
C LYS A 205 -4.04 1.75 -6.80
N ASN A 206 -3.41 2.48 -7.71
CA ASN A 206 -3.95 2.76 -9.05
C ASN A 206 -3.87 1.54 -9.99
N LEU A 207 -2.81 0.74 -9.85
CA LEU A 207 -2.56 -0.40 -10.74
C LEU A 207 -3.14 -1.70 -10.20
N LEU A 208 -3.17 -1.89 -8.89
CA LEU A 208 -3.69 -3.10 -8.26
C LEU A 208 -5.13 -2.94 -7.75
N GLY A 209 -5.62 -1.71 -7.59
CA GLY A 209 -7.01 -1.46 -7.22
C GLY A 209 -7.95 -1.59 -8.42
N ASN A 210 -9.09 -2.26 -8.22
CA ASN A 210 -10.17 -2.24 -9.20
C ASN A 210 -11.01 -0.97 -9.03
N ALA A 211 -11.13 -0.16 -10.10
CA ALA A 211 -11.91 1.08 -10.08
C ALA A 211 -13.43 0.83 -9.96
N ASN A 212 -13.89 -0.35 -10.36
CA ASN A 212 -15.33 -0.69 -10.33
C ASN A 212 -15.83 -1.06 -8.93
N SER A 213 -14.93 -1.31 -7.97
CA SER A 213 -15.29 -1.63 -6.59
C SER A 213 -15.92 -0.43 -5.85
N TYR A 214 -15.64 0.80 -6.29
CA TYR A 214 -16.26 2.00 -5.73
C TYR A 214 -17.72 2.15 -6.18
N MET A 215 -18.08 1.65 -7.37
CA MET A 215 -19.45 1.74 -7.90
C MET A 215 -20.38 0.62 -7.41
N THR A 216 -19.83 -0.47 -6.87
CA THR A 216 -20.66 -1.56 -6.31
C THR A 216 -21.01 -1.33 -4.83
N ASN A 217 -20.30 -0.43 -4.16
CA ASN A 217 -20.51 -0.09 -2.75
C ASN A 217 -21.57 1.00 -2.53
N GLU A 218 -22.01 1.72 -3.57
CA GLU A 218 -23.02 2.78 -3.43
C GLU A 218 -24.43 2.24 -3.10
N ASN A 219 -24.66 0.94 -3.30
CA ASN A 219 -25.93 0.27 -2.97
C ASN A 219 -25.82 -0.63 -1.71
N ASP A 220 -24.74 -0.53 -0.94
CA ASP A 220 -24.52 -1.31 0.30
C ASP A 220 -24.19 -0.41 1.50
N TYR A 221 -24.82 0.77 1.54
CA TYR A 221 -24.92 1.61 2.73
C TYR A 221 -26.39 1.83 3.08
N THR A 222 -27.08 0.77 3.49
CA THR A 222 -28.03 0.96 4.59
C THR A 222 -27.21 0.84 5.86
N SER A 223 -26.59 1.96 6.22
CA SER A 223 -26.03 2.17 7.55
C SER A 223 -27.14 1.94 8.57
N PHE A 224 -26.87 1.09 9.56
CA PHE A 224 -27.71 0.90 10.74
C PHE A 224 -27.59 2.09 11.73
N ASP A 225 -27.47 3.33 11.23
CA ASP A 225 -27.29 4.54 12.05
C ASP A 225 -28.39 5.60 11.85
N ASP A 226 -29.40 5.39 10.99
CA ASP A 226 -30.57 6.27 10.91
C ASP A 226 -31.70 5.81 11.84
N ILE A 227 -31.37 5.53 13.10
CA ILE A 227 -32.37 5.56 14.19
C ILE A 227 -32.12 6.85 14.97
N GLU A 228 -32.69 7.94 14.47
CA GLU A 228 -33.07 9.08 15.32
C GLU A 228 -34.10 8.57 16.32
N LEU A 229 -33.64 8.24 17.53
CA LEU A 229 -34.51 8.15 18.71
C LEU A 229 -34.75 9.59 19.19
N ASP A 230 -35.71 10.26 18.56
CA ASP A 230 -36.36 11.42 19.17
C ASP A 230 -37.33 10.91 20.25
N GLU A 231 -36.81 10.64 21.44
CA GLU A 231 -37.60 10.42 22.66
C GLU A 231 -37.33 11.54 23.68
N GLU A 232 -38.04 12.66 23.53
CA GLU A 232 -38.48 13.62 24.55
C GLU A 232 -39.21 14.71 23.74
N GLU A 233 -40.51 14.91 23.75
CA GLU A 233 -41.37 15.26 24.87
C GLU A 233 -42.78 15.45 24.28
N THR A 234 -43.76 14.59 24.59
CA THR A 234 -45.18 14.99 24.50
C THR A 234 -45.98 14.38 25.63
N VAL A 235 -45.99 15.10 26.75
CA VAL A 235 -47.06 14.99 27.74
C VAL A 235 -48.33 15.62 27.14
N GLY A 236 -49.40 14.83 27.11
CA GLY A 236 -50.76 15.34 27.20
C GLY A 236 -51.59 15.26 25.92
N SER A 237 -52.44 14.22 25.83
CA SER A 237 -53.90 14.41 25.87
C SER A 237 -54.61 13.07 25.91
N ILE A 238 -55.37 12.91 27.00
CA ILE A 238 -56.37 11.87 27.23
C ILE A 238 -57.55 12.14 26.29
N GLU A 239 -58.03 11.16 25.53
CA GLU A 239 -59.45 10.73 25.55
C GLU A 239 -59.73 9.53 24.63
N LYS A 240 -60.41 8.51 25.21
CA LYS A 240 -61.57 7.75 24.67
C LYS A 240 -61.31 6.80 23.47
N VAL A 241 -61.76 5.54 23.36
CA VAL A 241 -62.97 4.77 23.76
C VAL A 241 -62.59 3.27 23.53
N GLU A 242 -62.59 2.40 24.54
CA GLU A 242 -63.57 1.31 24.80
C GLU A 242 -63.36 -0.02 24.01
N THR A 243 -62.81 -1.00 24.74
CA THR A 243 -63.03 -2.48 24.87
C THR A 243 -63.69 -3.37 23.78
N VAL A 244 -63.39 -4.68 23.90
CA VAL A 244 -64.17 -5.91 23.50
C VAL A 244 -63.74 -6.51 22.13
N ASP A 245 -63.43 -7.79 21.87
CA ASP A 245 -63.42 -9.08 22.62
C ASP A 245 -62.49 -10.10 21.93
N ALA A 246 -62.16 -11.19 22.65
CA ALA A 246 -61.43 -12.35 22.18
C ALA A 246 -62.35 -13.42 21.55
N GLU A 247 -62.06 -13.85 20.32
CA GLU A 247 -62.57 -15.09 19.68
C GLU A 247 -61.85 -15.21 18.31
N TYR A 248 -60.97 -16.15 18.01
CA TYR A 248 -61.21 -17.58 17.73
C TYR A 248 -59.82 -18.27 17.63
N ILE A 249 -59.64 -19.39 18.34
CA ILE A 249 -58.58 -20.37 18.10
C ILE A 249 -59.29 -21.64 17.63
N GLU A 250 -59.02 -22.08 16.40
CA GLU A 250 -59.13 -23.43 15.84
C GLU A 250 -58.70 -23.29 14.34
N GLU A 251 -57.96 -24.17 13.67
CA GLU A 251 -57.93 -25.63 13.75
C GLU A 251 -56.67 -26.19 13.05
N TYR A 252 -56.33 -27.42 13.42
CA TYR A 252 -55.30 -28.35 12.91
C TYR A 252 -55.48 -28.70 11.41
N ASP A 253 -54.40 -29.02 10.69
CA ASP A 253 -54.09 -30.42 10.28
C ASP A 253 -52.90 -30.49 9.29
N ILE A 254 -52.03 -31.47 9.52
CA ILE A 254 -50.78 -31.77 8.83
C ILE A 254 -51.00 -33.11 8.12
N GLY A 255 -51.30 -33.09 6.82
CA GLY A 255 -51.54 -34.29 6.02
C GLY A 255 -50.41 -34.59 5.04
N ILE A 256 -49.45 -35.41 5.45
CA ILE A 256 -48.50 -36.10 4.58
C ILE A 256 -49.25 -37.19 3.79
N GLN A 257 -49.07 -37.26 2.46
CA GLN A 257 -49.21 -38.51 1.70
C GLN A 257 -48.12 -38.61 0.64
N ARG A 258 -47.30 -39.67 0.77
CA ARG A 258 -46.59 -40.34 -0.33
C ARG A 258 -47.61 -41.24 -1.04
N GLU A 259 -47.60 -41.23 -2.36
CA GLU A 259 -47.31 -42.40 -3.22
C GLU A 259 -47.06 -41.93 -4.65
#